data_AF-A0A6N7CSF9-F1
#
_entry.id   AF-A0A6N7CSF9-F1
#
_cell.length_a   1.000
_cell.length_b   1.000
_cell.length_c   1.000
_cell.angle_alpha   90.00
_cell.angle_beta   90.00
_cell.angle_gamma   90.00
#
_symmetry.space_group_name_H-M   'P 1'
#
loop_
_entity.id
_entity.type
_entity.pdbx_description
1 polymer ?
#
loop_
_entity_poly.entity_id
_entity_poly.type
_entity_poly.pdbx_seq_one_letter_code
_entity_poly.pdbx_strand_id
1 'polypeptide(L)'
;MATGRRPVVVGPTPVAVLLLGASRMMGGVDEVTPAGSGRGWRISLGVTAGLLLGFFAYAPMVMVWQRFAETPQPRVYPHGSFTSFGSDPPPVEYWVSWAGPMVMVVACGLMTVPWHAARQFALPLVCAFVPTAALVAWFFIGMELFFAPD
;
A
#
# COMPACT_ATOMS: atom_id res chain seq x y z
N MET A 1 -25.88 50.60 -56.31
CA MET A 1 -24.55 50.51 -55.66
C MET A 1 -24.75 50.55 -54.14
N ALA A 2 -24.08 49.63 -53.43
CA ALA A 2 -23.75 49.60 -51.98
C ALA A 2 -24.14 48.25 -51.33
N THR A 3 -23.32 47.20 -51.50
CA THR A 3 -22.39 46.60 -50.50
C THR A 3 -23.06 45.95 -49.28
N GLY A 4 -22.98 44.61 -49.23
CA GLY A 4 -23.40 43.81 -48.09
C GLY A 4 -22.44 43.85 -46.90
N ARG A 5 -22.97 43.46 -45.74
CA ARG A 5 -22.20 42.93 -44.60
C ARG A 5 -23.00 41.78 -43.98
N ARG A 6 -22.44 40.57 -44.01
CA ARG A 6 -22.97 39.41 -43.27
C ARG A 6 -22.61 39.58 -41.78
N PRO A 7 -23.47 39.19 -40.83
CA PRO A 7 -23.11 39.18 -39.42
C PRO A 7 -22.04 38.11 -39.17
N VAL A 8 -20.98 38.50 -38.48
CA VAL A 8 -19.91 37.61 -38.00
C VAL A 8 -20.51 36.74 -36.89
N VAL A 9 -20.63 35.44 -37.15
CA VAL A 9 -20.95 34.45 -36.12
C VAL A 9 -19.71 34.29 -35.24
N VAL A 10 -19.71 34.96 -34.09
CA VAL A 10 -18.69 34.78 -33.06
C VAL A 10 -18.94 33.41 -32.42
N GLY A 11 -18.12 32.43 -32.80
CA GLY A 11 -18.12 31.13 -32.15
C GLY A 11 -17.81 31.25 -30.64
N PRO A 12 -18.25 30.29 -29.82
CA PRO A 12 -18.02 30.34 -28.38
C PRO A 12 -16.52 30.45 -28.11
N THR A 13 -16.15 31.38 -27.24
CA THR A 13 -14.75 31.59 -26.82
C THR A 13 -14.19 30.30 -26.23
N PRO A 14 -12.87 30.05 -26.34
CA PRO A 14 -12.24 28.82 -25.84
C PRO A 14 -12.52 28.59 -24.35
N VAL A 15 -12.77 29.66 -23.59
CA VAL A 15 -13.18 29.61 -22.17
C VAL A 15 -14.60 29.02 -22.01
N ALA A 16 -15.54 29.34 -22.89
CA ALA A 16 -16.88 28.76 -22.85
C ALA A 16 -16.85 27.26 -23.22
N VAL A 17 -15.99 26.84 -24.15
CA VAL A 17 -15.75 25.43 -24.46
C VAL A 17 -15.07 24.70 -23.30
N LEU A 18 -14.13 25.34 -22.61
CA LEU A 18 -13.48 24.79 -21.43
C LEU A 18 -14.42 24.68 -20.23
N LEU A 19 -15.31 25.66 -20.02
CA LEU A 19 -16.31 25.63 -18.96
C LEU A 19 -17.44 24.64 -19.26
N LEU A 20 -17.87 24.49 -20.52
CA LEU A 20 -18.80 23.41 -20.91
C LEU A 20 -18.14 22.03 -20.84
N GLY A 21 -16.85 21.92 -21.19
CA GLY A 21 -16.06 20.69 -21.05
C GLY A 21 -15.86 20.30 -19.58
N ALA A 22 -15.54 21.27 -18.71
CA ALA A 22 -15.40 21.07 -17.28
C ALA A 22 -16.75 20.78 -16.59
N SER A 23 -17.83 21.42 -17.05
CA SER A 23 -19.19 21.14 -16.56
C SER A 23 -19.68 19.76 -17.01
N ARG A 24 -19.28 19.28 -18.19
CA ARG A 24 -19.53 17.89 -18.61
C ARG A 24 -18.67 16.87 -17.86
N MET A 25 -17.46 17.22 -17.43
CA MET A 25 -16.64 16.33 -16.59
C MET A 25 -17.16 16.24 -15.15
N MET A 26 -17.76 17.31 -14.60
CA MET A 26 -18.36 17.28 -13.26
C MET A 26 -19.83 16.83 -13.25
N GLY A 27 -20.54 16.92 -14.37
CA GLY A 27 -21.91 16.40 -14.54
C GLY A 27 -21.99 14.92 -14.94
N GLY A 28 -20.84 14.25 -15.10
CA GLY A 28 -20.75 12.81 -15.42
C GLY A 28 -20.40 11.95 -14.19
N VAL A 29 -20.63 12.45 -12.99
CA VAL A 29 -20.39 11.71 -11.73
C VAL A 29 -21.64 10.95 -11.27
N ASP A 30 -22.78 11.13 -11.94
CA ASP A 30 -23.98 10.36 -11.66
C ASP A 30 -24.32 9.41 -12.80
N GLU A 31 -24.56 8.16 -12.39
CA GLU A 31 -25.40 7.18 -13.08
C GLU A 31 -24.75 6.24 -14.10
N VAL A 32 -23.72 5.52 -13.65
CA VAL A 32 -23.79 4.03 -13.69
C VAL A 32 -23.10 3.53 -12.43
N THR A 33 -23.83 3.11 -11.41
CA THR A 33 -23.29 2.13 -10.47
C THR A 33 -23.42 0.79 -11.18
N PRO A 34 -22.38 0.24 -11.85
CA PRO A 34 -22.49 -1.12 -12.31
C PRO A 34 -22.69 -1.96 -11.05
N ALA A 35 -23.54 -2.97 -11.09
CA ALA A 35 -23.74 -3.91 -9.99
C ALA A 35 -22.41 -4.60 -9.53
N GLY A 36 -21.29 -4.34 -10.21
CA GLY A 36 -19.91 -4.67 -9.82
C GLY A 36 -19.04 -3.54 -9.22
N SER A 37 -19.45 -2.26 -9.24
CA SER A 37 -18.65 -1.12 -8.77
C SER A 37 -18.37 -1.19 -7.26
N GLY A 38 -19.38 -1.53 -6.45
CA GLY A 38 -19.21 -1.67 -5.00
C GLY A 38 -18.23 -2.78 -4.61
N ARG A 39 -18.18 -3.88 -5.37
CA ARG A 39 -17.24 -4.98 -5.16
C ARG A 39 -15.82 -4.60 -5.61
N GLY A 40 -15.68 -3.98 -6.78
CA GLY A 40 -14.39 -3.49 -7.29
C GLY A 40 -13.77 -2.44 -6.39
N TRP A 41 -14.57 -1.51 -5.89
CA TRP A 41 -14.15 -0.49 -4.92
C TRP A 41 -13.61 -1.08 -3.61
N ARG A 42 -14.32 -2.06 -3.03
CA ARG A 42 -13.87 -2.75 -1.80
C ARG A 42 -12.57 -3.52 -2.00
N ILE A 43 -12.38 -4.13 -3.16
CA ILE A 43 -11.14 -4.82 -3.51
C ILE A 43 -9.99 -3.82 -3.62
N SER A 44 -10.21 -2.71 -4.33
CA SER A 44 -9.22 -1.64 -4.47
C SER A 44 -8.81 -1.08 -3.11
N LEU A 45 -9.79 -0.75 -2.26
CA LEU A 45 -9.53 -0.31 -0.89
C LEU A 45 -8.74 -1.35 -0.09
N GLY A 46 -9.05 -2.64 -0.25
CA GLY A 46 -8.31 -3.73 0.40
C GLY A 46 -6.86 -3.74 -0.04
N VAL A 47 -6.59 -3.69 -1.34
CA VAL A 47 -5.22 -3.66 -1.90
C VAL A 47 -4.48 -2.41 -1.42
N THR A 48 -5.06 -1.22 -1.56
CA THR A 48 -4.43 0.03 -1.12
C THR A 48 -4.14 0.01 0.37
N ALA A 49 -5.09 -0.44 1.20
CA ALA A 49 -4.88 -0.58 2.64
C ALA A 49 -3.76 -1.59 2.95
N GLY A 50 -3.73 -2.75 2.28
CA GLY A 50 -2.70 -3.76 2.46
C GLY A 50 -1.30 -3.25 2.08
N LEU A 51 -1.17 -2.52 0.98
CA LEU A 51 0.08 -1.90 0.55
C LEU A 51 0.54 -0.83 1.54
N LEU A 52 -0.35 0.08 1.95
CA LEU A 52 -0.01 1.13 2.91
C LEU A 52 0.35 0.57 4.28
N LEU A 53 -0.40 -0.41 4.77
CA LEU A 53 -0.13 -1.09 6.03
C LEU A 53 1.21 -1.84 5.96
N GLY A 54 1.45 -2.58 4.88
CA GLY A 54 2.70 -3.33 4.69
C GLY A 54 3.91 -2.42 4.58
N PHE A 55 3.80 -1.30 3.87
CA PHE A 55 4.94 -0.41 3.62
C PHE A 55 5.23 0.53 4.79
N PHE A 56 4.21 1.20 5.33
CA PHE A 56 4.41 2.24 6.34
C PHE A 56 4.28 1.74 7.78
N ALA A 57 3.39 0.78 8.04
CA ALA A 57 3.04 0.39 9.41
C ALA A 57 3.73 -0.89 9.88
N TYR A 58 4.14 -1.78 8.96
CA TYR A 58 4.72 -3.07 9.33
C TYR A 58 6.02 -2.93 10.12
N ALA A 59 6.99 -2.14 9.65
CA ALA A 59 8.24 -1.91 10.36
C ALA A 59 8.04 -1.35 11.78
N PRO A 60 7.31 -0.24 12.01
CA PRO A 60 7.08 0.24 13.37
C PRO A 60 6.29 -0.76 14.22
N MET A 61 5.39 -1.55 13.63
CA MET A 61 4.69 -2.62 14.34
C MET A 61 5.64 -3.72 14.82
N VAL A 62 6.62 -4.12 13.99
CA VAL A 62 7.71 -5.04 14.38
C VAL A 62 8.57 -4.44 15.48
N MET A 63 8.93 -3.16 15.40
CA MET A 63 9.73 -2.51 16.44
C MET A 63 9.00 -2.48 17.79
N VAL A 64 7.70 -2.20 17.78
CA VAL A 64 6.87 -2.26 18.99
C VAL A 64 6.78 -3.69 19.51
N TRP A 65 6.57 -4.66 18.61
CA TRP A 65 6.51 -6.08 18.97
C TRP A 65 7.80 -6.57 19.63
N GLN A 66 8.95 -6.26 19.03
CA GLN A 66 10.27 -6.63 19.56
C GLN A 66 10.55 -6.00 20.93
N ARG A 67 10.07 -4.76 21.16
CA ARG A 67 10.16 -4.11 22.48
C ARG A 67 9.32 -4.84 23.54
N PHE A 68 8.10 -5.26 23.20
CA PHE A 68 7.25 -6.01 24.13
C PHE A 68 7.74 -7.43 24.38
N ALA A 69 8.31 -8.07 23.35
CA ALA A 69 8.84 -9.43 23.42
C ALA A 69 10.29 -9.48 23.92
N GLU A 70 10.86 -8.35 24.37
CA GLU A 70 12.25 -8.21 24.82
C GLU A 70 13.26 -8.90 23.87
N THR A 71 12.99 -8.81 22.56
CA THR A 71 13.72 -9.60 21.56
C THR A 71 15.18 -9.16 21.51
N PRO A 72 16.14 -10.09 21.59
CA PRO A 72 17.56 -9.74 21.53
C PRO A 72 17.87 -9.06 20.19
N GLN A 73 18.54 -7.91 20.25
CA GLN A 73 18.95 -7.21 19.03
C GLN A 73 20.11 -7.95 18.36
N PRO A 74 20.12 -8.02 17.01
CA PRO A 74 21.23 -8.60 16.29
C PRO A 74 22.48 -7.75 16.50
N ARG A 75 23.64 -8.40 16.64
CA ARG A 75 24.93 -7.69 16.62
C ARG A 75 25.22 -7.26 15.18
N VAL A 76 25.74 -6.04 15.04
CA VAL A 76 26.19 -5.50 13.75
C VAL A 76 27.42 -6.28 13.29
N TYR A 77 27.40 -6.83 12.07
CA TYR A 77 28.57 -7.48 11.50
C TYR A 77 29.52 -6.42 10.93
N PRO A 78 30.83 -6.47 11.25
CA PRO A 78 31.80 -5.59 10.63
C PRO A 78 31.81 -5.81 9.11
N HIS A 79 31.76 -4.70 8.37
CA HIS A 79 31.62 -4.67 6.92
C HIS A 79 32.59 -5.62 6.21
N GLY A 80 32.08 -6.64 5.52
CA GLY A 80 32.93 -7.53 4.72
C GLY A 80 32.40 -8.93 4.42
N SER A 81 31.34 -9.40 5.09
CA SER A 81 30.83 -10.77 4.92
C SER A 81 29.42 -10.80 4.33
N PHE A 82 29.26 -10.35 3.08
CA PHE A 82 28.01 -10.48 2.32
C PHE A 82 27.51 -11.93 2.15
N THR A 83 28.34 -12.93 2.47
CA THR A 83 28.11 -14.34 2.15
C THR A 83 28.18 -15.28 3.36
N SER A 84 28.44 -14.78 4.56
CA SER A 84 28.62 -15.63 5.75
C SER A 84 28.29 -14.87 7.03
N PHE A 85 27.33 -15.37 7.81
CA PHE A 85 27.01 -14.89 9.17
C PHE A 85 28.13 -15.15 10.20
N GLY A 86 29.37 -15.40 9.76
CA GLY A 86 30.45 -15.84 10.64
C GLY A 86 30.03 -17.05 11.48
N SER A 87 30.63 -17.20 12.65
CA SER A 87 30.32 -18.27 13.60
C SER A 87 29.14 -17.98 14.54
N ASP A 88 28.57 -16.77 14.52
CA ASP A 88 27.51 -16.32 15.43
C ASP A 88 26.34 -15.72 14.64
N PRO A 89 25.37 -16.52 14.15
CA PRO A 89 24.22 -16.02 13.41
C PRO A 89 23.28 -15.17 14.29
N PRO A 90 22.44 -14.29 13.70
CA PRO A 90 21.47 -13.53 14.47
C PRO A 90 20.53 -14.48 15.23
N PRO A 91 20.12 -14.14 16.47
CA PRO A 91 19.28 -14.99 17.29
C PRO A 91 18.01 -15.42 16.54
N VAL A 92 17.62 -16.69 16.65
CA VAL A 92 16.39 -17.21 16.01
C VAL A 92 15.17 -16.38 16.43
N GLU A 93 15.14 -15.94 17.68
CA GLU A 93 14.10 -15.07 18.25
C GLU A 93 13.94 -13.76 17.47
N TYR A 94 15.06 -13.17 17.00
CA TYR A 94 15.02 -11.98 16.15
C TYR A 94 14.33 -12.29 14.81
N TRP A 95 14.72 -13.38 14.13
CA TRP A 95 14.07 -13.79 12.88
C TRP A 95 12.58 -14.06 13.05
N VAL A 96 12.20 -14.74 14.13
CA VAL A 96 10.80 -15.07 14.44
C VAL A 96 10.00 -13.81 14.81
N SER A 97 10.62 -12.81 15.43
CA SER A 97 9.93 -11.58 15.82
C SER A 97 9.35 -10.80 14.64
N TRP A 98 9.96 -10.88 13.45
CA TRP A 98 9.41 -10.30 12.24
C TRP A 98 8.10 -10.99 11.81
N ALA A 99 7.97 -12.29 12.06
CA ALA A 99 6.75 -13.03 11.72
C ALA A 99 5.57 -12.70 12.64
N GLY A 100 5.80 -12.25 13.87
CA GLY A 100 4.74 -12.01 14.88
C GLY A 100 3.64 -11.05 14.40
N PRO A 101 3.97 -9.79 14.05
CA PRO A 101 3.01 -8.83 13.52
C PRO A 101 2.32 -9.30 12.24
N MET A 102 3.06 -9.99 11.36
CA MET A 102 2.51 -10.54 10.13
C MET A 102 1.42 -11.57 10.43
N VAL A 103 1.71 -12.53 11.33
CA VAL A 103 0.76 -13.57 11.74
C VAL A 103 -0.49 -12.93 12.36
N MET A 104 -0.34 -11.89 13.18
CA MET A 104 -1.47 -11.18 13.77
C MET A 104 -2.37 -10.54 12.70
N VAL A 105 -1.80 -9.81 11.73
CA VAL A 105 -2.58 -9.18 10.65
C VAL A 105 -3.26 -10.23 9.77
N VAL A 106 -2.56 -11.31 9.42
CA VAL A 106 -3.12 -12.42 8.63
C VAL A 106 -4.24 -13.12 9.40
N ALA A 107 -4.03 -13.46 10.67
CA ALA A 107 -5.03 -14.11 11.49
C ALA A 107 -6.29 -13.24 11.65
N CYS A 108 -6.13 -11.95 11.97
CA CYS A 108 -7.24 -11.02 12.04
C CYS A 108 -7.97 -10.89 10.69
N GLY A 109 -7.24 -10.79 9.58
CA GLY A 109 -7.83 -10.77 8.24
C GLY A 109 -8.63 -12.04 7.93
N LEU A 110 -8.08 -13.21 8.26
CA LEU A 110 -8.72 -14.51 8.06
C LEU A 110 -9.94 -14.71 8.96
N MET A 111 -9.92 -14.21 10.20
CA MET A 111 -11.09 -14.26 11.10
C MET A 111 -12.31 -13.51 10.54
N THR A 112 -12.11 -12.54 9.65
CA THR A 112 -13.20 -11.81 8.98
C THR A 112 -13.74 -12.50 7.72
N VAL A 113 -13.11 -13.60 7.26
CA VAL A 113 -13.51 -14.36 6.07
C VAL A 113 -14.92 -14.98 6.14
N PRO A 114 -15.45 -15.44 7.29
CA PRO A 114 -16.82 -15.94 7.36
C PRO A 114 -17.86 -14.85 7.04
N TRP A 115 -17.50 -13.58 7.22
CA TRP A 115 -18.38 -12.46 6.94
C TRP A 115 -18.29 -12.04 5.47
N HIS A 116 -19.28 -12.46 4.67
CA HIS A 116 -19.29 -12.29 3.22
C HIS A 116 -19.07 -10.84 2.74
N ALA A 117 -19.50 -9.85 3.54
CA ALA A 117 -19.30 -8.43 3.23
C ALA A 117 -17.86 -7.94 3.50
N ALA A 118 -17.16 -8.50 4.49
CA ALA A 118 -15.81 -8.12 4.87
C ALA A 118 -14.74 -8.87 4.04
N ARG A 119 -15.06 -10.08 3.60
CA ARG A 119 -14.17 -10.93 2.78
C ARG A 119 -13.67 -10.25 1.49
N GLN A 120 -14.50 -9.39 0.89
CA GLN A 120 -14.14 -8.64 -0.33
C GLN A 120 -13.05 -7.59 -0.12
N PHE A 121 -12.83 -7.18 1.13
CA PHE A 121 -11.78 -6.23 1.53
C PHE A 121 -10.60 -6.96 2.19
N ALA A 122 -10.89 -7.89 3.11
CA ALA A 122 -9.87 -8.56 3.92
C ALA A 122 -8.94 -9.47 3.10
N LEU A 123 -9.46 -10.21 2.13
CA LEU A 123 -8.62 -11.04 1.26
C LEU A 123 -7.63 -10.22 0.43
N PRO A 124 -8.05 -9.19 -0.34
CA PRO A 124 -7.10 -8.37 -1.08
C PRO A 124 -6.12 -7.62 -0.17
N LEU A 125 -6.55 -7.21 1.03
CA LEU A 125 -5.67 -6.63 2.04
C LEU A 125 -4.58 -7.61 2.44
N VAL A 126 -4.92 -8.83 2.84
CA VAL A 126 -3.94 -9.84 3.25
C VAL A 126 -3.02 -10.21 2.09
N CYS A 127 -3.57 -10.42 0.89
CA CYS A 127 -2.79 -10.75 -0.30
C CYS A 127 -1.81 -9.65 -0.72
N ALA A 128 -2.14 -8.38 -0.51
CA ALA A 128 -1.24 -7.26 -0.78
C ALA A 128 -0.23 -7.04 0.37
N PHE A 129 -0.68 -7.19 1.62
CA PHE A 129 0.12 -6.97 2.81
C PHE A 129 1.29 -7.96 2.93
N VAL A 130 1.02 -9.26 2.77
CA VAL A 130 2.03 -10.33 2.96
C VAL A 130 3.32 -10.11 2.13
N PRO A 131 3.25 -9.91 0.80
CA PRO A 131 4.45 -9.68 0.01
C PRO A 131 5.14 -8.36 0.36
N THR A 132 4.39 -7.30 0.66
CA THR A 132 4.99 -6.01 1.08
C THR A 132 5.71 -6.14 2.42
N ALA A 133 5.10 -6.82 3.40
CA ALA A 133 5.72 -7.09 4.69
C ALA A 133 7.00 -7.93 4.55
N ALA A 134 7.00 -8.93 3.66
CA ALA A 134 8.19 -9.73 3.37
C ALA A 134 9.33 -8.89 2.77
N LEU A 135 9.02 -7.99 1.83
CA LEU A 135 10.01 -7.08 1.22
C LEU A 135 10.57 -6.09 2.25
N VAL A 136 9.72 -5.54 3.11
CA VAL A 136 10.14 -4.62 4.19
C VAL A 136 11.01 -5.36 5.20
N ALA A 137 10.62 -6.57 5.64
CA ALA A 137 11.43 -7.39 6.52
C ALA A 137 12.80 -7.67 5.90
N TRP A 138 12.84 -8.14 4.66
CA TRP A 138 14.08 -8.40 3.94
C TRP A 138 14.98 -7.16 3.86
N PHE A 139 14.40 -6.01 3.52
CA PHE A 139 15.14 -4.75 3.41
C PHE A 139 15.73 -4.30 4.74
N PHE A 140 14.94 -4.25 5.81
CA PHE A 140 15.41 -3.78 7.11
C PHE A 140 16.41 -4.74 7.75
N ILE A 141 16.15 -6.04 7.69
CA ILE A 141 17.11 -7.05 8.16
C ILE A 141 18.43 -6.92 7.38
N GLY A 142 18.37 -6.71 6.06
CA GLY A 142 19.55 -6.46 5.25
C GLY A 142 20.30 -5.19 5.66
N MET A 143 19.58 -4.10 5.92
CA MET A 143 20.19 -2.85 6.38
C MET A 143 20.85 -2.99 7.76
N GLU A 144 20.19 -3.63 8.71
CA GLU A 144 20.71 -3.83 10.07
C GLU A 144 21.92 -4.77 10.09
N LEU A 145 21.92 -5.83 9.28
CA LEU A 145 22.98 -6.83 9.30
C LEU A 145 24.21 -6.44 8.48
N PHE A 146 24.05 -5.65 7.40
CA PHE A 146 25.15 -5.36 6.46
C PHE A 146 25.63 -3.89 6.47
N PHE A 147 24.81 -2.94 6.96
CA PHE A 147 25.05 -1.50 6.77
C PHE A 147 25.01 -0.66 8.05
N ALA A 148 24.82 -1.24 9.24
CA ALA A 148 24.91 -0.47 10.47
C ALA A 148 26.37 -0.02 10.73
N PRO A 149 26.62 1.28 10.97
CA PRO A 149 27.97 1.80 11.23
C PRO A 149 28.40 1.49 12.67
N ASP A 150 29.71 1.29 12.83
CA ASP A 150 30.44 1.07 14.09
C ASP A 150 30.11 2.10 15.20
#